data_AF-A0A495UFP3-F1
#
_entry.id   AF-A0A495UFP3-F1
#
_cell.length_a   1.000
_cell.length_b   1.000
_cell.length_c   1.000
_cell.angle_alpha   90.00
_cell.angle_beta   90.00
_cell.angle_gamma   90.00
#
_symmetry.space_group_name_H-M   'P 1'
#
loop_
_entity.id
_entity.type
_entity.pdbx_description
1 polymer ?
#
loop_
_entity_poly.entity_id
_entity_poly.type
_entity_poly.pdbx_seq_one_letter_code
_entity_poly.pdbx_strand_id
1 'polypeptide(L)'
;MVADSTGHGIEQLNETKRNIEAIAAVNPLIDPGKRCVGLVITMEPLYINENWFVREGLIDAEFPIGVISAGELESLVTLSGDELAQALCEAVDAAENNVMLLTPALNAAQGRENSLIVSTFDSIGLITRTADKSSRRRGEGESAVTG
;
A
#
# COMPACT_ATOMS: atom_id res chain seq x y z
N MET A 1 17.89 -12.92 -0.96
CA MET A 1 18.55 -11.66 -1.33
C MET A 1 17.48 -10.59 -1.57
N VAL A 2 16.67 -10.31 -0.53
CA VAL A 2 15.61 -9.26 -0.54
C VAL A 2 15.77 -8.31 0.67
N ALA A 3 16.61 -8.66 1.64
CA ALA A 3 16.91 -7.81 2.79
C ALA A 3 17.63 -6.50 2.40
N ASP A 4 18.32 -6.47 1.25
CA ASP A 4 19.16 -5.32 0.82
C ASP A 4 18.32 -4.13 0.33
N SER A 5 17.21 -4.37 -0.37
CA SER A 5 16.36 -3.31 -0.92
C SER A 5 15.48 -2.64 0.13
N THR A 6 14.93 -3.43 1.07
CA THR A 6 14.13 -2.89 2.18
C THR A 6 14.99 -2.05 3.13
N GLY A 7 16.20 -2.53 3.46
CA GLY A 7 17.17 -1.77 4.27
C GLY A 7 17.48 -0.41 3.65
N HIS A 8 17.79 -0.38 2.35
CA HIS A 8 18.04 0.87 1.65
C HIS A 8 16.82 1.82 1.66
N GLY A 9 15.60 1.29 1.55
CA GLY A 9 14.38 2.09 1.66
C GLY A 9 14.22 2.75 3.04
N ILE A 10 14.59 2.05 4.12
CA ILE A 10 14.57 2.59 5.49
C ILE A 10 15.61 3.69 5.65
N GLU A 11 16.84 3.47 5.15
CA GLU A 11 17.90 4.50 5.17
C GLU A 11 17.46 5.79 4.48
N GLN A 12 16.84 5.67 3.30
CA GLN A 12 16.31 6.82 2.55
C GLN A 12 15.21 7.55 3.34
N LEU A 13 14.33 6.80 4.03
CA LEU A 13 13.30 7.39 4.88
C LEU A 13 13.90 8.12 6.08
N ASN A 14 14.91 7.55 6.74
CA ASN A 14 15.62 8.18 7.85
C ASN A 14 16.31 9.48 7.40
N GLU A 15 17.01 9.45 6.26
CA GLU A 15 17.63 10.65 5.68
C GLU A 15 16.57 11.71 5.34
N THR A 16 15.46 11.30 4.73
CA THR A 16 14.34 12.19 4.41
C THR A 16 13.75 12.83 5.66
N LYS A 17 13.59 12.07 6.75
CA LYS A 17 13.09 12.59 8.03
C LYS A 17 14.01 13.68 8.58
N ARG A 18 15.33 13.42 8.60
CA ARG A 18 16.34 14.40 9.05
C ARG A 18 16.31 15.67 8.19
N ASN A 19 16.15 15.52 6.88
CA ASN A 19 16.01 16.66 5.96
C ASN A 19 14.74 17.48 6.25
N ILE A 20 13.60 16.82 6.49
CA ILE A 20 12.35 17.50 6.87
C ILE A 20 12.53 18.27 8.17
N GLU A 21 13.16 17.69 9.18
CA GLU A 21 13.44 18.36 10.46
C GLU A 21 14.36 19.58 10.29
N ALA A 22 15.42 19.44 9.51
CA ALA A 22 16.33 20.56 9.22
C ALA A 22 15.62 21.71 8.50
N ILE A 23 14.72 21.41 7.55
CA ILE A 23 13.91 22.43 6.88
C ILE A 23 12.89 23.04 7.84
N ALA A 24 12.23 22.24 8.67
CA ALA A 24 11.25 22.73 9.65
C ALA A 24 11.88 23.67 10.70
N ALA A 25 13.15 23.45 11.06
CA ALA A 25 13.89 24.31 11.98
C ALA A 25 14.09 25.74 11.45
N VAL A 26 14.06 25.94 10.12
CA VAL A 26 14.26 27.25 9.47
C VAL A 26 13.01 27.81 8.79
N ASN A 27 12.01 26.96 8.51
CA ASN A 27 10.79 27.34 7.83
C ASN A 27 9.57 27.25 8.77
N PRO A 28 9.01 28.38 9.24
CA PRO A 28 7.91 28.40 10.21
C PRO A 28 6.57 27.93 9.62
N LEU A 29 6.46 27.73 8.30
CA LEU A 29 5.26 27.17 7.67
C LEU A 29 5.14 25.65 7.84
N ILE A 30 6.24 24.99 8.22
CA ILE A 30 6.27 23.55 8.48
C ILE A 30 6.07 23.33 9.97
N ASP A 31 5.02 22.58 10.32
CA ASP A 31 4.75 22.20 11.70
C ASP A 31 5.55 20.95 12.08
N PRO A 32 6.59 21.06 12.92
CA PRO A 32 7.41 19.93 13.33
C PRO A 32 6.66 18.99 14.30
N GLY A 33 5.52 19.41 14.86
CA GLY A 33 4.71 18.61 15.78
C GLY A 33 3.81 17.59 15.09
N LYS A 34 3.68 17.65 13.75
CA LYS A 34 2.91 16.66 13.01
C LYS A 34 3.60 15.29 13.07
N ARG A 35 2.82 14.26 13.39
CA ARG A 35 3.29 12.86 13.33
C ARG A 35 3.78 12.55 11.92
N CYS A 36 4.96 11.97 11.84
CA CYS A 36 5.58 11.54 10.60
C CYS A 36 5.71 10.03 10.62
N VAL A 37 5.35 9.38 9.53
CA VAL A 37 5.44 7.94 9.34
C VAL A 37 6.02 7.63 7.97
N GLY A 38 6.79 6.55 7.89
CA GLY A 38 7.39 6.09 6.65
C GLY A 38 6.74 4.80 6.17
N LEU A 39 6.60 4.64 4.86
CA LEU A 39 6.15 3.41 4.25
C LEU A 39 7.16 2.98 3.19
N VAL A 40 7.68 1.77 3.33
CA VAL A 40 8.44 1.09 2.27
C VAL A 40 7.49 0.16 1.54
N ILE A 41 7.40 0.33 0.22
CA ILE A 41 6.53 -0.48 -0.62
C ILE A 41 7.39 -1.51 -1.38
N THR A 42 7.00 -2.78 -1.29
CA THR A 42 7.68 -3.90 -1.94
C THR A 42 6.74 -4.60 -2.92
N MET A 43 7.29 -5.20 -3.98
CA MET A 43 6.49 -5.99 -4.94
C MET A 43 6.28 -7.42 -4.45
N GLU A 44 7.03 -7.85 -3.46
CA GLU A 44 6.97 -9.16 -2.86
C GLU A 44 5.75 -9.25 -1.92
N PRO A 45 4.94 -10.33 -2.03
CA PRO A 45 3.79 -10.50 -1.15
C PRO A 45 4.24 -10.81 0.29
N LEU A 46 3.56 -10.19 1.27
CA LEU A 46 3.57 -10.53 2.71
C LEU A 46 4.95 -10.35 3.41
N TYR A 47 5.32 -9.12 3.78
CA TYR A 47 6.67 -8.85 4.34
C TYR A 47 6.78 -8.67 5.86
N ILE A 48 5.82 -8.07 6.58
CA ILE A 48 6.04 -7.77 8.02
C ILE A 48 5.26 -8.64 9.00
N ASN A 49 4.04 -9.03 8.67
CA ASN A 49 3.22 -9.78 9.63
C ASN A 49 3.70 -11.22 9.81
N GLU A 50 4.42 -11.78 8.84
CA GLU A 50 4.79 -13.21 8.84
C GLU A 50 6.30 -13.48 8.71
N ASN A 51 7.15 -12.46 8.48
CA ASN A 51 8.58 -12.67 8.21
C ASN A 51 9.50 -11.92 9.19
N TRP A 52 10.05 -12.66 10.16
CA TRP A 52 10.94 -12.13 11.19
C TRP A 52 12.24 -11.53 10.63
N PHE A 53 12.77 -12.05 9.51
CA PHE A 53 14.01 -11.53 8.90
C PHE A 53 13.87 -10.09 8.41
N VAL A 54 12.67 -9.69 8.00
CA VAL A 54 12.40 -8.31 7.55
C VAL A 54 12.34 -7.37 8.75
N ARG A 55 11.80 -7.85 9.88
CA ARG A 55 11.78 -7.11 11.14
C ARG A 55 13.19 -6.87 11.69
N GLU A 56 14.11 -7.81 11.50
CA GLU A 56 15.51 -7.58 11.87
C GLU A 56 16.18 -6.49 11.02
N GLY A 57 15.88 -6.42 9.73
CA GLY A 57 16.34 -5.32 8.87
C GLY A 57 15.70 -3.96 9.18
N LEU A 58 14.61 -3.95 9.95
CA LEU A 58 13.92 -2.74 10.40
C LEU A 58 14.44 -2.17 11.72
N ILE A 59 15.42 -2.83 12.36
CA ILE A 59 16.02 -2.37 13.62
C ILE A 59 16.67 -0.98 13.48
N ASP A 60 17.04 -0.56 12.26
CA ASP A 60 17.62 0.75 11.97
C ASP A 60 16.58 1.87 11.75
N ALA A 61 15.28 1.62 11.95
CA ALA A 61 14.24 2.64 11.80
C ALA A 61 14.36 3.73 12.90
N GLU A 62 14.68 4.97 12.49
CA GLU A 62 14.82 6.11 13.41
C GLU A 62 13.44 6.68 13.84
N PHE A 63 12.37 6.35 13.12
CA PHE A 63 11.01 6.80 13.35
C PHE A 63 10.00 5.74 12.83
N PRO A 64 8.69 5.85 13.16
CA PRO A 64 7.71 4.83 12.80
C PRO A 64 7.68 4.52 11.29
N ILE A 65 8.09 3.31 10.92
CA ILE A 65 8.14 2.81 9.54
C ILE A 65 7.36 1.49 9.42
N GLY A 66 6.54 1.39 8.39
CA GLY A 66 5.91 0.15 7.95
C GLY A 66 6.46 -0.29 6.60
N VAL A 67 6.57 -1.60 6.39
CA VAL A 67 6.85 -2.19 5.07
C VAL A 67 5.60 -2.95 4.64
N ILE A 68 5.09 -2.60 3.46
CA ILE A 68 3.88 -3.18 2.89
C ILE A 68 4.14 -3.63 1.46
N SER A 69 3.43 -4.65 1.02
CA SER A 69 3.39 -5.06 -0.37
C SER A 69 2.56 -4.08 -1.22
N ALA A 70 2.77 -4.12 -2.54
CA ALA A 70 1.95 -3.37 -3.49
C ALA A 70 0.45 -3.73 -3.36
N GLY A 71 0.11 -5.00 -3.12
CA GLY A 71 -1.29 -5.40 -2.90
C GLY A 71 -1.90 -4.86 -1.59
N GLU A 72 -1.10 -4.73 -0.54
CA GLU A 72 -1.52 -4.07 0.69
C GLU A 72 -1.72 -2.57 0.47
N LEU A 73 -0.84 -1.92 -0.29
CA LEU A 73 -1.04 -0.53 -0.71
C LEU A 73 -2.34 -0.34 -1.50
N GLU A 74 -2.62 -1.25 -2.44
CA GLU A 74 -3.88 -1.26 -3.21
C GLU A 74 -5.12 -1.35 -2.30
N SER A 75 -5.00 -2.04 -1.17
CA SER A 75 -6.07 -2.10 -0.17
C SER A 75 -6.16 -0.79 0.62
N LEU A 76 -5.04 -0.22 1.06
CA LEU A 76 -5.02 1.03 1.82
C LEU A 76 -5.65 2.21 1.06
N VAL A 77 -5.48 2.28 -0.27
CA VAL A 77 -6.07 3.36 -1.08
C VAL A 77 -7.60 3.26 -1.22
N THR A 78 -8.22 2.17 -0.73
CA THR A 78 -9.69 2.07 -0.63
C THR A 78 -10.26 2.79 0.59
N LEU A 79 -9.41 3.20 1.53
CA LEU A 79 -9.81 3.97 2.71
C LEU A 79 -9.96 5.45 2.36
N SER A 80 -10.88 6.12 3.03
CA SER A 80 -10.92 7.58 3.03
C SER A 80 -9.68 8.17 3.73
N GLY A 81 -9.41 9.45 3.49
CA GLY A 81 -8.27 10.14 4.12
C GLY A 81 -8.33 10.09 5.65
N ASP A 82 -9.52 10.24 6.23
CA ASP A 82 -9.72 10.20 7.69
C ASP A 82 -9.54 8.79 8.25
N GLU A 83 -10.07 7.76 7.57
CA GLU A 83 -9.87 6.35 7.96
C GLU A 83 -8.39 5.95 7.89
N LEU A 84 -7.70 6.34 6.83
CA LEU A 84 -6.27 6.07 6.69
C LEU A 84 -5.45 6.81 7.75
N ALA A 85 -5.73 8.09 7.99
CA ALA A 85 -5.03 8.88 9.00
C ALA A 85 -5.21 8.28 10.41
N GLN A 86 -6.44 7.88 10.75
CA GLN A 86 -6.73 7.22 12.02
C GLN A 86 -5.97 5.91 12.15
N ALA A 87 -6.01 5.06 11.13
CA ALA A 87 -5.35 3.76 11.17
C ALA A 87 -3.82 3.87 11.22
N LEU A 88 -3.23 4.88 10.55
CA LEU A 88 -1.80 5.19 10.67
C LEU A 88 -1.45 5.69 12.07
N CYS A 89 -2.28 6.52 12.69
CA CYS A 89 -2.03 6.99 14.05
C CYS A 89 -2.06 5.83 15.06
N GLU A 90 -3.03 4.92 14.94
CA GLU A 90 -3.12 3.71 15.77
C GLU A 90 -1.91 2.79 15.55
N ALA A 91 -1.46 2.61 14.31
CA ALA A 91 -0.29 1.80 13.99
C ALA A 91 1.01 2.39 14.57
N VAL A 92 1.12 3.72 14.62
CA VAL A 92 2.23 4.42 15.30
C VAL A 92 2.20 4.18 16.80
N ASP A 93 1.03 4.33 17.42
CA ASP A 93 0.88 4.18 18.86
C ASP A 93 1.13 2.71 19.30
N ALA A 94 0.89 1.76 18.41
CA ALA A 94 1.17 0.33 18.60
C ALA A 94 2.56 -0.11 18.06
N ALA A 95 3.38 0.81 17.56
CA ALA A 95 4.66 0.46 16.95
C ALA A 95 5.66 -0.06 18.00
N GLU A 96 6.34 -1.16 17.68
CA GLU A 96 7.40 -1.72 18.52
C GLU A 96 8.74 -1.46 17.85
N ASN A 97 9.68 -0.82 18.57
CA ASN A 97 10.99 -0.41 18.01
C ASN A 97 10.86 0.36 16.68
N ASN A 98 9.92 1.30 16.62
CA ASN A 98 9.60 2.08 15.42
C ASN A 98 9.11 1.24 14.21
N VAL A 99 8.79 -0.04 14.41
CA VAL A 99 8.19 -0.88 13.38
C VAL A 99 6.68 -0.86 13.52
N MET A 100 5.99 -0.37 12.49
CA MET A 100 4.53 -0.32 12.43
C MET A 100 3.95 -1.57 11.78
N LEU A 101 2.90 -2.12 12.39
CA LEU A 101 2.04 -3.13 11.78
C LEU A 101 0.75 -2.47 11.28
N LEU A 102 0.50 -2.54 9.96
CA LEU A 102 -0.68 -1.92 9.35
C LEU A 102 -1.90 -2.84 9.28
N THR A 103 -1.88 -3.94 10.03
CA THR A 103 -2.99 -4.91 10.12
C THR A 103 -4.35 -4.25 10.39
N PRO A 104 -4.49 -3.27 11.31
CA PRO A 104 -5.78 -2.60 11.53
C PRO A 104 -6.29 -1.87 10.27
N ALA A 105 -5.40 -1.15 9.57
CA ALA A 105 -5.73 -0.43 8.34
C ALA A 105 -6.13 -1.40 7.21
N LEU A 106 -5.38 -2.50 7.06
CA LEU A 106 -5.64 -3.51 6.04
C LEU A 106 -6.96 -4.25 6.29
N ASN A 107 -7.29 -4.53 7.56
CA ASN A 107 -8.57 -5.13 7.93
C ASN A 107 -9.74 -4.17 7.64
N ALA A 108 -9.58 -2.87 7.88
CA ALA A 108 -10.60 -1.87 7.58
C ALA A 108 -10.89 -1.75 6.06
N ALA A 109 -9.86 -1.99 5.23
CA ALA A 109 -9.94 -1.99 3.78
C ALA A 109 -10.47 -3.32 3.19
N GLN A 110 -10.60 -4.37 3.99
CA GLN A 110 -10.90 -5.71 3.50
C GLN A 110 -12.27 -5.75 2.79
N GLY A 111 -12.28 -6.31 1.57
CA GLY A 111 -13.50 -6.48 0.77
C GLY A 111 -13.99 -5.22 0.06
N ARG A 112 -13.25 -4.10 0.15
CA ARG A 112 -13.53 -2.88 -0.61
C ARG A 112 -12.89 -2.95 -2.00
N GLU A 113 -13.56 -2.35 -2.98
CA GLU A 113 -12.99 -2.22 -4.33
C GLU A 113 -12.17 -0.93 -4.46
N ASN A 114 -11.03 -1.03 -5.13
CA ASN A 114 -10.19 0.11 -5.43
C ASN A 114 -10.75 0.88 -6.64
N SER A 115 -11.37 2.03 -6.37
CA SER A 115 -12.00 2.87 -7.40
C SER A 115 -11.02 3.36 -8.47
N LEU A 116 -9.74 3.53 -8.14
CA LEU A 116 -8.71 3.91 -9.12
C LEU A 116 -8.47 2.79 -10.14
N ILE A 117 -8.43 1.55 -9.66
CA ILE A 117 -8.28 0.36 -10.52
C ILE A 117 -9.54 0.18 -11.37
N VAL A 118 -10.72 0.20 -10.74
CA VAL A 118 -12.01 0.03 -11.44
C VAL A 118 -12.17 1.08 -12.53
N SER A 119 -12.00 2.37 -12.21
CA SER A 119 -12.13 3.46 -13.18
C SER A 119 -11.09 3.39 -14.31
N THR A 120 -9.88 2.90 -14.02
CA THR A 120 -8.85 2.67 -15.05
C THR A 120 -9.27 1.57 -16.01
N PHE A 121 -9.75 0.43 -15.51
CA PHE A 121 -10.20 -0.67 -16.37
C PHE A 121 -11.45 -0.32 -17.17
N ASP A 122 -12.38 0.45 -16.60
CA ASP A 122 -13.54 1.00 -17.30
C ASP A 122 -13.10 1.94 -18.43
N SER A 123 -12.13 2.82 -18.17
CA SER A 123 -11.63 3.79 -19.15
C SER A 123 -10.85 3.15 -20.30
N ILE A 124 -10.21 2.01 -20.08
CA ILE A 124 -9.47 1.27 -21.12
C ILE A 124 -10.42 0.39 -21.97
N GLY A 125 -11.70 0.22 -21.56
CA GLY A 125 -12.70 -0.56 -22.29
C GLY A 125 -12.39 -2.07 -22.38
N LEU A 126 -11.49 -2.56 -21.52
CA LEU A 126 -11.08 -3.97 -21.48
C LEU A 126 -12.22 -4.89 -21.04
N ILE A 127 -13.07 -4.42 -20.13
CA ILE A 127 -14.24 -5.16 -19.65
C ILE A 127 -15.28 -5.29 -20.77
N THR A 128 -15.51 -4.21 -21.53
CA THR A 128 -16.46 -4.18 -22.65
C THR A 128 -16.04 -5.14 -23.78
N ARG A 129 -14.74 -5.22 -24.11
CA ARG A 129 -14.23 -6.14 -25.15
C ARG A 129 -14.34 -7.61 -24.78
N THR A 130 -14.28 -7.95 -23.50
CA THR A 130 -14.29 -9.35 -23.05
C THR A 130 -15.72 -9.88 -22.96
N ALA A 131 -16.66 -9.05 -22.49
CA ALA A 131 -18.09 -9.36 -22.54
C ALA A 131 -18.59 -9.56 -23.99
N ASP A 132 -18.15 -8.71 -24.93
CA ASP A 132 -18.58 -8.77 -26.34
C ASP A 132 -17.98 -9.97 -27.12
N LYS A 133 -16.82 -10.49 -26.70
CA LYS A 133 -16.25 -11.74 -27.22
C LYS A 133 -16.94 -12.99 -26.64
N SER A 134 -17.45 -12.90 -25.42
CA SER A 134 -18.14 -14.00 -24.73
C SER A 134 -19.54 -14.23 -25.30
N SER A 135 -20.25 -13.14 -25.62
CA SER A 135 -21.57 -13.18 -26.26
C SER A 135 -21.52 -13.72 -27.69
N ARG A 136 -20.49 -13.37 -28.48
CA ARG A 136 -20.30 -13.92 -29.85
C ARG A 136 -20.02 -15.42 -29.85
N ARG A 137 -19.21 -15.94 -28.92
CA ARG A 137 -18.95 -17.38 -28.80
C ARG A 137 -20.16 -18.20 -28.34
N ARG A 138 -21.11 -17.57 -27.65
CA ARG A 138 -22.36 -18.23 -27.21
C ARG A 138 -23.44 -18.25 -28.31
N GLY A 139 -23.45 -17.26 -29.21
CA GLY A 139 -24.38 -17.19 -30.33
C GLY A 139 -24.03 -18.10 -31.53
N GLU A 140 -22.77 -18.53 -31.66
CA GLU A 140 -22.33 -19.41 -32.77
C GLU A 140 -22.50 -20.91 -32.47
N GLY A 141 -22.94 -21.28 -31.25
CA GLY A 141 -23.13 -22.68 -30.82
C GLY A 141 -24.53 -23.27 -31.01
N GLU A 142 -25.54 -22.46 -31.37
CA GLU A 142 -26.95 -22.91 -31.42
C GLU A 142 -27.51 -23.12 -32.84
N SER A 143 -26.76 -22.84 -33.91
CA SER A 143 -27.27 -22.94 -35.30
C SER A 143 -26.83 -24.19 -36.08
N ALA A 144 -26.29 -25.22 -35.42
CA ALA A 144 -25.79 -26.43 -36.10
C ALA A 144 -26.31 -27.74 -35.50
N VAL A 145 -27.60 -27.80 -35.13
CA VAL A 145 -28.32 -29.08 -34.92
C VAL A 145 -29.78 -28.91 -35.35
N THR A 146 -30.05 -28.90 -36.66
CA THR A 146 -31.30 -29.39 -37.28
C THR A 146 -31.17 -29.23 -38.80
N GLY A 147 -31.19 -30.34 -39.53
CA GLY A 147 -31.22 -30.39 -41.00
C GLY A 147 -30.45 -31.57 -41.54
#